data_AF-A0A0G0H753-F1
#
_entry.id   AF-A0A0G0H753-F1
#
_cell.length_a   1.000
_cell.length_b   1.000
_cell.length_c   1.000
_cell.angle_alpha   90.00
_cell.angle_beta   90.00
_cell.angle_gamma   90.00
#
_symmetry.space_group_name_H-M   'P 1'
#
loop_
_entity.id
_entity.type
_entity.pdbx_description
1 polymer ?
#
loop_
_entity_poly.entity_id
_entity_poly.type
_entity_poly.pdbx_seq_one_letter_code
_entity_poly.pdbx_strand_id
1 'polypeptide(L)'
;MSKYEKFSKEELLALVEKQDNELSSKKYGLVWDSEREPEQVVLDCENNLPVLKRVKGKEIKESKNWEDNILIEGDNYHALTVLNYTHQEKIDVIYIDPPYNTGNQSWKYNNNYVELEDGYFHSKWLNMMEKRLNLSKELLTEKG
;
A
#
# COMPACT_ATOMS: atom_id res chain seq x y z
N MET A 1 -8.98 14.22 28.55
CA MET A 1 -7.74 15.01 28.54
C MET A 1 -7.33 15.21 27.11
N SER A 2 -7.21 16.47 26.68
CA SER A 2 -6.78 16.80 25.32
C SER A 2 -5.35 16.31 25.11
N LYS A 3 -5.07 15.67 23.96
CA LYS A 3 -3.74 15.13 23.59
C LYS A 3 -2.60 16.16 23.76
N TYR A 4 -2.94 17.45 23.70
CA TYR A 4 -2.02 18.58 23.72
C TYR A 4 -1.69 19.12 25.11
N GLU A 5 -2.40 18.69 26.17
CA GLU A 5 -2.16 19.16 27.55
C GLU A 5 -0.79 18.73 28.10
N LYS A 6 -0.15 17.74 27.47
CA LYS A 6 1.16 17.22 27.86
C LYS A 6 2.35 17.93 27.20
N PHE A 7 2.08 18.79 26.21
CA PHE A 7 3.11 19.44 25.42
C PHE A 7 3.47 20.79 26.04
N SER A 8 4.75 21.14 26.02
CA SER A 8 5.21 22.48 26.35
C SER A 8 4.76 23.48 25.27
N LYS A 9 4.79 24.77 25.58
CA LYS A 9 4.47 25.82 24.61
C LYS A 9 5.42 25.77 23.41
N GLU A 10 6.69 25.48 23.66
CA GLU A 10 7.73 25.36 22.65
C GLU A 10 7.48 24.16 21.72
N GLU A 11 7.07 23.02 22.27
CA GLU A 11 6.72 21.83 21.48
C GLU A 11 5.46 22.06 20.63
N LEU A 12 4.47 22.76 21.16
CA LEU A 12 3.27 23.13 20.41
C LEU A 12 3.60 24.09 19.25
N LEU A 13 4.47 25.08 19.50
CA LEU A 13 4.94 26.01 18.45
C LEU A 13 5.70 25.26 17.36
N ALA A 14 6.59 24.34 17.73
CA ALA A 14 7.32 23.51 16.77
C ALA A 14 6.39 22.63 15.92
N LEU A 15 5.32 22.10 16.53
CA LEU A 15 4.32 21.29 15.82
C LEU A 15 3.54 22.13 14.78
N VAL A 16 3.14 23.34 15.16
CA VAL A 16 2.43 24.28 14.26
C VAL A 16 3.36 24.75 13.14
N GLU A 17 4.60 25.12 13.46
CA GLU A 17 5.57 25.56 12.46
C GLU A 17 5.92 24.44 11.47
N LYS A 18 5.98 23.18 11.93
CA LYS A 18 6.10 22.02 11.05
C LYS A 18 4.90 21.88 10.10
N GLN A 19 3.67 22.01 10.62
CA GLN A 19 2.46 21.96 9.77
C GLN A 19 2.42 23.09 8.76
N ASP A 20 2.74 24.32 9.19
CA ASP A 20 2.76 25.49 8.31
C ASP A 20 3.83 25.35 7.21
N ASN A 21 4.99 24.76 7.52
CA ASN A 21 6.02 24.45 6.51
C ASN A 21 5.58 23.34 5.54
N GLU A 22 4.91 22.30 6.02
CA GLU A 22 4.34 21.24 5.18
C GLU A 22 3.25 21.78 4.25
N LEU A 23 2.43 22.73 4.71
CA LEU A 23 1.36 23.38 3.95
C LEU A 23 1.90 24.45 2.98
N SER A 24 2.87 25.25 3.40
CA SER A 24 3.41 26.37 2.62
C SER A 24 4.40 25.96 1.54
N SER A 25 5.10 24.83 1.72
CA SER A 25 6.04 24.29 0.71
C SER A 25 5.35 23.71 -0.53
N LYS A 26 4.04 23.44 -0.48
CA LYS A 26 3.29 22.78 -1.56
C LYS A 26 2.29 23.74 -2.21
N LYS A 27 2.69 24.39 -3.31
CA LYS A 27 1.81 25.26 -4.12
C LYS A 27 0.66 24.47 -4.80
N TYR A 28 0.88 23.19 -5.09
CA TYR A 28 -0.08 22.20 -5.58
C TYR A 28 0.34 20.80 -5.10
N GLY A 29 -0.61 19.94 -4.74
CA GLY A 29 -0.33 18.56 -4.36
C GLY A 29 -1.47 17.94 -3.56
N LEU A 30 -1.61 16.61 -3.62
CA LEU A 30 -2.49 15.86 -2.72
C LEU A 30 -1.76 15.66 -1.39
N VAL A 31 -2.40 16.03 -0.28
CA VAL A 31 -1.88 15.85 1.08
C VAL A 31 -2.93 15.11 1.90
N TRP A 32 -2.50 14.11 2.66
CA TRP A 32 -3.35 13.34 3.55
C TRP A 32 -2.60 13.01 4.84
N ASP A 33 -3.33 12.62 5.88
CA ASP A 33 -2.73 12.23 7.14
C ASP A 33 -1.87 10.98 6.96
N SER A 34 -0.62 11.08 7.40
CA SER A 34 0.23 9.91 7.56
C SER A 34 -0.46 8.88 8.46
N GLU A 35 -0.24 7.61 8.17
CA GLU A 35 -0.79 6.55 8.98
C GLU A 35 -0.31 6.65 10.43
N ARG A 36 -1.26 6.57 11.36
CA ARG A 36 -0.94 6.55 12.80
C ARG A 36 -0.46 5.19 13.25
N GLU A 37 -1.00 4.15 12.64
CA GLU A 37 -0.68 2.74 12.87
C GLU A 37 -0.42 2.11 11.51
N PRO A 38 0.85 1.76 11.21
CA PRO A 38 1.19 1.09 9.98
C PRO A 38 0.52 -0.28 9.84
N GLU A 39 0.21 -0.67 8.61
CA GLU A 39 -0.28 -2.02 8.32
C GLU A 39 0.72 -3.07 8.82
N GLN A 40 0.25 -4.10 9.54
CA GLN A 40 1.13 -5.15 10.08
C GLN A 40 1.99 -5.81 9.00
N VAL A 41 1.44 -6.01 7.80
CA VAL A 41 2.15 -6.56 6.63
C VAL A 41 3.38 -5.73 6.22
N VAL A 42 3.31 -4.40 6.40
CA VAL A 42 4.40 -3.47 6.09
C VAL A 42 5.49 -3.61 7.13
N LEU A 43 5.12 -3.59 8.42
CA LEU A 43 6.05 -3.79 9.54
C LEU A 43 6.75 -5.16 9.48
N ASP A 44 6.02 -6.19 9.07
CA ASP A 44 6.55 -7.53 8.92
C ASP A 44 7.63 -7.57 7.83
N CYS A 45 7.41 -6.88 6.70
CA CYS A 45 8.37 -6.79 5.59
C CYS A 45 9.62 -5.96 5.90
N GLU A 46 9.55 -5.02 6.84
CA GLU A 46 10.73 -4.26 7.27
C GLU A 46 11.76 -5.14 7.97
N ASN A 47 11.28 -6.17 8.68
CA ASN A 47 12.14 -7.02 9.52
C ASN A 47 12.30 -8.43 8.97
N ASN A 48 11.43 -8.86 8.06
CA ASN A 48 11.40 -10.22 7.51
C ASN A 48 11.25 -10.20 6.00
N LEU A 49 11.97 -11.08 5.31
CA LEU A 49 11.83 -11.26 3.88
C LEU A 49 10.75 -12.30 3.59
N PRO A 50 9.66 -11.94 2.87
CA PRO A 50 8.68 -12.93 2.45
C PRO A 50 9.31 -13.96 1.50
N VAL A 51 8.91 -15.23 1.62
CA VAL A 51 9.42 -16.33 0.80
C VAL A 51 8.27 -17.05 0.10
N LEU A 52 8.37 -17.22 -1.22
CA LEU A 52 7.38 -17.96 -1.98
C LEU A 52 7.57 -19.47 -1.76
N LYS A 53 6.46 -20.14 -1.40
CA LYS A 53 6.41 -21.60 -1.27
C LYS A 53 5.60 -22.18 -2.42
N ARG A 54 6.25 -22.97 -3.29
CA ARG A 54 5.58 -23.66 -4.39
C ARG A 54 4.62 -24.75 -3.85
N VAL A 55 3.36 -24.71 -4.28
CA VAL A 55 2.32 -25.68 -3.89
C VAL A 55 2.06 -26.64 -5.06
N LYS A 56 2.80 -27.75 -5.08
CA LYS A 56 2.75 -28.73 -6.19
C LYS A 56 1.35 -29.25 -6.52
N GLY A 57 0.49 -29.39 -5.51
CA GLY A 57 -0.88 -29.89 -5.68
C GLY A 57 -1.86 -28.92 -6.37
N LYS A 58 -1.48 -27.63 -6.51
CA LYS A 58 -2.29 -26.60 -7.19
C LYS A 58 -1.67 -26.16 -8.53
N GLU A 59 -0.69 -26.89 -9.05
CA GLU A 59 -0.07 -26.56 -10.34
C GLU A 59 -1.06 -26.73 -11.49
N ILE A 60 -1.19 -25.71 -12.34
CA ILE A 60 -2.05 -25.73 -13.53
C ILE A 60 -1.17 -26.15 -14.71
N LYS A 61 -1.34 -27.39 -15.19
CA LYS A 61 -0.51 -27.99 -16.24
C LYS A 61 -1.31 -28.20 -17.52
N GLU A 62 -1.50 -27.12 -18.27
CA GLU A 62 -2.32 -27.15 -19.48
C GLU A 62 -1.50 -27.14 -20.78
N SER A 63 -0.26 -26.64 -20.75
CA SER A 63 0.59 -26.51 -21.94
C SER A 63 2.04 -26.93 -21.69
N LYS A 64 2.84 -27.02 -22.76
CA LYS A 64 4.27 -27.39 -22.67
C LYS A 64 5.10 -26.35 -21.90
N ASN A 65 4.62 -25.11 -21.84
CA ASN A 65 5.24 -23.97 -21.16
C ASN A 65 4.41 -23.48 -19.98
N TRP A 66 3.71 -24.40 -19.29
CA TRP A 66 2.85 -24.04 -18.17
C TRP A 66 3.60 -23.30 -17.03
N GLU A 67 4.93 -23.42 -16.97
CA GLU A 67 5.78 -22.73 -15.98
C GLU A 67 6.00 -21.23 -16.25
N ASP A 68 5.60 -20.71 -17.42
CA ASP A 68 5.77 -19.30 -17.77
C ASP A 68 4.80 -18.37 -17.01
N ASN A 69 3.74 -18.92 -16.43
CA ASN A 69 2.73 -18.17 -15.67
C ASN A 69 2.83 -18.47 -14.18
N ILE A 70 2.72 -17.43 -13.35
CA ILE A 70 2.82 -17.53 -11.89
C ILE A 70 1.51 -17.03 -11.27
N LEU A 71 0.94 -17.83 -10.38
CA LEU A 71 -0.13 -17.42 -9.48
C LEU A 71 0.41 -17.36 -8.05
N ILE A 72 0.31 -16.21 -7.41
CA ILE A 72 0.74 -15.99 -6.03
C ILE A 72 -0.50 -15.79 -5.15
N GLU A 73 -0.64 -16.61 -4.12
CA GLU A 73 -1.70 -16.52 -3.11
C GLU A 73 -1.13 -15.86 -1.84
N GLY A 74 -1.66 -14.70 -1.46
CA GLY A 74 -1.22 -13.93 -0.29
C GLY A 74 -1.64 -12.47 -0.35
N ASP A 75 -1.19 -11.66 0.63
CA ASP A 75 -1.31 -10.21 0.54
C ASP A 75 -0.47 -9.69 -0.63
N ASN A 76 -1.01 -8.78 -1.42
CA ASN A 76 -0.33 -8.22 -2.57
C ASN A 76 0.92 -7.42 -2.16
N TYR A 77 0.98 -6.84 -0.97
CA TYR A 77 2.18 -6.15 -0.48
C TYR A 77 3.36 -7.12 -0.32
N HIS A 78 3.11 -8.31 0.27
CA HIS A 78 4.11 -9.38 0.34
C HIS A 78 4.53 -9.85 -1.05
N ALA A 79 3.56 -10.11 -1.93
CA ALA A 79 3.83 -10.59 -3.29
C ALA A 79 4.69 -9.60 -4.09
N LEU A 80 4.31 -8.31 -4.09
CA LEU A 80 5.05 -7.24 -4.76
C LEU A 80 6.46 -7.08 -4.18
N THR A 81 6.60 -7.18 -2.85
CA THR A 81 7.91 -7.15 -2.19
C THR A 81 8.82 -8.26 -2.69
N VAL A 82 8.34 -9.52 -2.77
CA VAL A 82 9.14 -10.63 -3.32
C VAL A 82 9.45 -10.42 -4.80
N LEU A 83 8.48 -9.93 -5.57
CA LEU A 83 8.67 -9.67 -6.99
C LEU A 83 9.75 -8.61 -7.20
N ASN A 84 9.87 -7.60 -6.34
CA ASN A 84 10.95 -6.61 -6.48
C ASN A 84 12.35 -7.22 -6.32
N TYR A 85 12.51 -8.30 -5.55
CA TYR A 85 13.81 -9.00 -5.50
C TYR A 85 14.14 -9.81 -6.76
N THR A 86 13.15 -10.18 -7.56
CA THR A 86 13.30 -11.18 -8.63
C THR A 86 12.99 -10.66 -10.03
N HIS A 87 12.14 -9.64 -10.14
CA HIS A 87 11.49 -9.14 -11.36
C HIS A 87 11.46 -7.60 -11.45
N GLN A 88 12.31 -6.91 -10.68
CA GLN A 88 12.47 -5.45 -10.82
C GLN A 88 12.77 -5.07 -12.28
N GLU A 89 12.08 -4.05 -12.79
CA GLU A 89 12.17 -3.58 -14.18
C GLU A 89 11.94 -4.65 -15.26
N LYS A 90 11.08 -5.65 -15.00
CA LYS A 90 10.77 -6.74 -15.96
C LYS A 90 9.32 -6.81 -16.40
N ILE A 91 8.43 -6.00 -15.85
CA ILE A 91 6.99 -6.04 -16.13
C ILE A 91 6.63 -4.94 -17.13
N ASP A 92 6.03 -5.31 -18.26
CA ASP A 92 5.64 -4.34 -19.28
C ASP A 92 4.30 -3.66 -18.99
N VAL A 93 3.38 -4.35 -18.30
CA VAL A 93 2.04 -3.82 -18.00
C VAL A 93 1.57 -4.36 -16.66
N ILE A 94 1.03 -3.46 -15.84
CA ILE A 94 0.33 -3.81 -14.60
C ILE A 94 -1.12 -3.37 -14.72
N TYR A 95 -2.05 -4.31 -14.52
CA TYR A 95 -3.48 -4.04 -14.46
C TYR A 95 -4.00 -4.39 -13.07
N ILE A 96 -4.68 -3.44 -12.43
CA ILE A 96 -5.25 -3.60 -11.09
C ILE A 96 -6.69 -3.09 -11.06
N ASP A 97 -7.51 -3.75 -10.23
CA ASP A 97 -8.87 -3.35 -9.91
C ASP A 97 -9.01 -3.20 -8.38
N PRO A 98 -8.44 -2.13 -7.78
CA PRO A 98 -8.44 -1.95 -6.33
C PRO A 98 -9.85 -1.64 -5.80
N PRO A 99 -10.11 -1.77 -4.49
CA PRO A 99 -11.39 -1.34 -3.92
C PRO A 99 -11.61 0.15 -4.17
N TYR A 100 -12.78 0.52 -4.70
CA TYR A 100 -13.08 1.91 -5.09
C TYR A 100 -13.48 2.81 -3.92
N ASN A 101 -13.59 2.26 -2.71
CA ASN A 101 -13.94 3.03 -1.51
C ASN A 101 -15.29 3.77 -1.68
N THR A 102 -16.27 3.10 -2.29
CA THR A 102 -17.59 3.69 -2.61
C THR A 102 -18.60 3.59 -1.47
N GLY A 103 -18.29 2.87 -0.40
CA GLY A 103 -19.25 2.56 0.66
C GLY A 103 -20.35 1.57 0.28
N ASN A 104 -20.39 1.13 -0.98
CA ASN A 104 -21.39 0.23 -1.49
C ASN A 104 -21.12 -1.22 -1.04
N GLN A 105 -22.09 -1.80 -0.35
CA GLN A 105 -22.03 -3.16 0.24
C GLN A 105 -22.38 -4.28 -0.76
N SER A 106 -22.77 -3.94 -1.99
CA SER A 106 -23.24 -4.92 -2.99
C SER A 106 -22.14 -5.55 -3.85
N TRP A 107 -20.86 -5.19 -3.64
CA TRP A 107 -19.74 -5.63 -4.47
C TRP A 107 -18.99 -6.86 -3.91
N LYS A 108 -18.45 -7.71 -4.79
CA LYS A 108 -17.81 -9.01 -4.47
C LYS A 108 -16.46 -8.93 -3.73
N TYR A 109 -15.89 -7.74 -3.57
CA TYR A 109 -14.61 -7.52 -2.89
C TYR A 109 -14.84 -6.71 -1.62
N ASN A 110 -14.01 -6.94 -0.59
CA ASN A 110 -14.14 -6.30 0.71
C ASN A 110 -13.92 -4.78 0.59
N ASN A 111 -14.99 -4.04 0.30
CA ASN A 111 -15.02 -2.58 0.14
C ASN A 111 -14.94 -1.86 1.50
N ASN A 112 -14.89 -2.63 2.61
CA ASN A 112 -14.83 -2.13 3.98
C ASN A 112 -13.39 -2.13 4.52
N TYR A 113 -12.38 -1.88 3.67
CA TYR A 113 -11.02 -1.63 4.17
C TYR A 113 -11.01 -0.45 5.15
N VAL A 114 -11.92 0.52 4.95
CA VAL A 114 -12.18 1.61 5.88
C VAL A 114 -13.68 1.80 6.04
N GLU A 115 -14.13 1.95 7.29
CA GLU A 115 -15.53 2.25 7.58
C GLU A 115 -15.87 3.67 7.11
N LEU A 116 -17.06 3.88 6.51
CA LEU A 116 -17.48 5.19 5.98
C LEU A 116 -17.58 6.28 7.05
N GLU A 117 -17.82 5.88 8.29
CA GLU A 117 -17.93 6.79 9.45
C GLU A 117 -16.55 7.18 10.00
N ASP A 118 -15.47 6.61 9.46
CA ASP A 118 -14.11 6.95 9.84
C ASP A 118 -13.68 8.28 9.20
N GLY A 119 -13.36 9.27 10.05
CA GLY A 119 -12.84 10.56 9.60
C GLY A 119 -11.53 10.48 8.80
N TYR A 120 -10.83 9.34 8.80
CA TYR A 120 -9.59 9.09 8.05
C TYR A 120 -9.80 8.21 6.82
N PHE A 121 -11.05 8.07 6.34
CA PHE A 121 -11.45 7.25 5.21
C PHE A 121 -10.52 7.33 3.99
N HIS A 122 -10.28 8.55 3.49
CA HIS A 122 -9.43 8.77 2.33
C HIS A 122 -7.95 8.54 2.66
N SER A 123 -7.48 9.02 3.80
CA SER A 123 -6.08 8.89 4.23
C SER A 123 -5.69 7.41 4.36
N LYS A 124 -6.53 6.56 4.96
CA LYS A 124 -6.28 5.12 5.09
C LYS A 124 -6.21 4.42 3.73
N TRP A 125 -7.12 4.71 2.81
CA TRP A 125 -7.09 4.15 1.46
C TRP A 125 -5.84 4.60 0.69
N LEU A 126 -5.49 5.89 0.78
CA LEU A 126 -4.29 6.45 0.14
C LEU A 126 -3.01 5.82 0.70
N ASN A 127 -2.90 5.67 2.03
CA ASN A 127 -1.76 5.00 2.67
C ASN A 127 -1.62 3.54 2.20
N MET A 128 -2.73 2.80 2.06
CA MET A 128 -2.72 1.43 1.54
C MET A 128 -2.27 1.37 0.07
N MET A 129 -2.83 2.23 -0.78
CA MET A 129 -2.58 2.24 -2.22
C MET A 129 -1.19 2.76 -2.57
N GLU A 130 -0.74 3.85 -1.94
CA GLU A 130 0.56 4.48 -2.20
C GLU A 130 1.69 3.44 -2.10
N LYS A 131 1.74 2.69 -1.00
CA LYS A 131 2.78 1.69 -0.77
C LYS A 131 2.82 0.61 -1.86
N ARG A 132 1.64 0.12 -2.26
CA ARG A 132 1.51 -0.92 -3.29
C ARG A 132 1.84 -0.39 -4.68
N LEU A 133 1.45 0.85 -4.99
CA LEU A 133 1.78 1.50 -6.26
C LEU A 133 3.26 1.80 -6.36
N ASN A 134 3.91 2.20 -5.27
CA ASN A 134 5.36 2.41 -5.24
C ASN A 134 6.11 1.10 -5.53
N LEU A 135 5.76 0.01 -4.85
CA LEU A 135 6.34 -1.31 -5.14
C LEU A 135 6.04 -1.78 -6.57
N SER A 136 4.82 -1.52 -7.08
CA SER A 136 4.45 -1.89 -8.45
C SER A 136 5.25 -1.12 -9.50
N LYS A 137 5.54 0.14 -9.25
CA LYS A 137 6.32 1.00 -10.14
C LYS A 137 7.75 0.50 -10.32
N GLU A 138 8.37 -0.05 -9.27
CA GLU A 138 9.72 -0.61 -9.33
C GLU A 138 9.81 -1.87 -10.22
N LEU A 139 8.68 -2.57 -10.42
CA LEU A 139 8.61 -3.73 -11.29
C LEU A 139 8.51 -3.37 -12.77
N LEU A 140 8.01 -2.17 -13.10
CA LEU A 140 7.77 -1.76 -14.48
C LEU A 140 9.07 -1.51 -15.22
N THR A 141 9.12 -1.94 -16.48
CA THR A 141 10.22 -1.55 -17.39
C THR A 141 10.17 -0.05 -17.67
N GLU A 142 11.24 0.52 -18.24
CA GLU A 142 11.25 1.94 -18.67
C GLU A 142 10.11 2.27 -19.66
N LYS A 143 9.60 1.27 -20.39
CA LYS A 143 8.53 1.43 -21.39
C LYS A 143 7.15 1.01 -20.87
N GLY A 144 7.07 0.50 -19.64
CA GLY A 144 5.86 -0.02 -19.01
C GLY A 144 5.07 1.02 -18.23
#